data_AF-A0A971XDV7-F1
#
_entry.id   AF-A0A971XDV7-F1
#
_cell.length_a   1.000
_cell.length_b   1.000
_cell.length_c   1.000
_cell.angle_alpha   90.00
_cell.angle_beta   90.00
_cell.angle_gamma   90.00
#
_symmetry.space_group_name_H-M   'P 1'
#
loop_
_entity.id
_entity.type
_entity.pdbx_description
1 polymer ?
#
loop_
_entity_poly.entity_id
_entity_poly.type
_entity_poly.pdbx_seq_one_letter_code
_entity_poly.pdbx_strand_id
1 'polypeptide(L)'
;MFLEADGTLVEYDLGPGEVLLVDQGHVFLFEEQVSYEIETIKGMKNIFFGGEGMFLVKLIGPGKVMLQSMPISNLAAKIVPFVPSKG
;
A
#
# COMPACT_ATOMS: atom_id res chain seq x y z
N MET A 1 -12.05 3.20 18.86
CA MET A 1 -11.55 2.19 17.90
C MET A 1 -10.06 2.02 18.17
N PHE A 2 -9.54 0.80 18.12
CA PHE A 2 -8.10 0.53 18.16
C PHE A 2 -7.73 -0.10 16.81
N LEU A 3 -6.68 0.42 16.17
CA LEU A 3 -6.18 -0.04 14.88
C LEU A 3 -4.69 -0.35 15.03
N GLU A 4 -4.21 -1.34 14.30
CA GLU A 4 -2.82 -1.80 14.29
C GLU A 4 -2.25 -1.57 12.88
N ALA A 5 -1.00 -1.11 12.81
CA ALA A 5 -0.32 -0.77 11.58
C ALA A 5 1.02 -1.52 11.52
N ASP A 6 1.30 -2.15 10.39
CA ASP A 6 2.51 -2.94 10.23
C ASP A 6 3.74 -2.02 10.05
N GLY A 7 4.59 -1.99 11.07
CA GLY A 7 5.79 -1.16 11.11
C GLY A 7 5.54 0.23 11.68
N THR A 8 5.81 1.29 10.91
CA THR A 8 5.65 2.69 11.31
C THR A 8 4.67 3.41 10.39
N LEU A 9 3.93 4.36 10.96
CA LEU A 9 3.04 5.24 10.22
C LEU A 9 3.81 6.44 9.66
N VAL A 10 3.64 6.67 8.36
CA VAL A 10 4.19 7.82 7.63
C VAL A 10 3.02 8.69 7.18
N GLU A 11 3.04 9.96 7.56
CA GLU A 11 1.97 10.91 7.25
C GLU A 11 2.35 11.81 6.08
N TYR A 12 1.37 12.11 5.22
CA TYR A 12 1.47 13.14 4.19
C TYR A 12 0.23 14.03 4.26
N ASP A 13 0.43 15.33 4.13
CA ASP A 13 -0.67 16.30 3.99
C ASP A 13 -0.75 16.70 2.52
N LEU A 14 -1.79 16.22 1.82
CA LEU A 14 -1.98 16.47 0.39
C LEU A 14 -2.72 17.79 0.19
N GLY A 15 -2.22 18.64 -0.71
CA GLY A 15 -2.93 19.82 -1.18
C GLY A 15 -4.10 19.49 -2.12
N PRO A 16 -4.98 20.47 -2.44
CA PRO A 16 -6.08 20.25 -3.37
C PRO A 16 -5.59 19.78 -4.75
N GLY A 17 -6.05 18.59 -5.17
CA GLY A 17 -5.64 17.98 -6.45
C GLY A 17 -4.22 17.39 -6.46
N GLU A 18 -3.48 17.45 -5.35
CA GLU A 18 -2.20 16.75 -5.22
C GLU A 18 -2.43 15.25 -5.20
N VAL A 19 -1.62 14.51 -5.95
CA VAL A 19 -1.80 13.06 -6.14
C VAL A 19 -0.62 12.32 -5.53
N LEU A 20 -0.93 11.37 -4.64
CA LEU A 20 0.00 10.37 -4.14
C LEU A 20 -0.34 9.02 -4.74
N LEU A 21 0.61 8.45 -5.49
CA LEU A 21 0.53 7.07 -5.98
C LEU A 21 1.15 6.13 -4.96
N VAL A 22 0.37 5.17 -4.49
CA VAL A 22 0.78 4.26 -3.43
C VAL A 22 0.37 2.83 -3.77
N ASP A 23 1.18 1.87 -3.35
CA ASP A 23 0.78 0.46 -3.34
C ASP A 23 -0.37 0.27 -2.33
N GLN A 24 -1.45 -0.39 -2.77
CA GLN A 24 -2.66 -0.56 -1.97
C GLN A 24 -2.38 -1.10 -0.55
N GLY A 25 -1.44 -2.02 -0.39
CA GLY A 25 -1.12 -2.65 0.89
C GLY A 25 -0.57 -1.67 1.93
N HIS A 26 -0.04 -0.52 1.51
CA HIS A 26 0.55 0.46 2.40
C HIS A 26 -0.45 1.52 2.89
N VAL A 27 -1.67 1.59 2.34
CA VAL A 27 -2.67 2.55 2.80
C VAL A 27 -3.22 2.13 4.16
N PHE A 28 -3.04 2.98 5.19
CA PHE A 28 -3.57 2.73 6.52
C PHE A 28 -4.85 3.52 6.79
N LEU A 29 -4.77 4.85 6.73
CA LEU A 29 -5.91 5.76 6.94
C LEU A 29 -5.76 6.99 6.04
N PHE A 30 -6.87 7.64 5.74
CA PHE A 30 -6.91 8.94 5.09
C PHE A 30 -8.17 9.70 5.50
N GLU A 31 -8.12 11.02 5.43
CA GLU A 31 -9.29 11.86 5.71
C GLU A 31 -10.36 11.70 4.63
N GLU A 32 -11.63 11.87 5.00
CA GLU A 32 -12.80 11.69 4.12
C GLU A 32 -12.74 12.51 2.81
N GLN A 33 -12.02 13.63 2.82
CA GLN A 33 -11.87 14.55 1.70
C GLN A 33 -10.89 14.05 0.63
N VAL A 34 -10.03 13.09 0.98
CA VAL A 34 -9.06 12.50 0.04
C VAL A 34 -9.78 11.50 -0.85
N SER A 35 -9.72 11.71 -2.16
CA SER A 35 -10.27 10.74 -3.12
C SER A 35 -9.37 9.51 -3.20
N TYR A 36 -9.97 8.33 -3.31
CA TYR A 36 -9.30 7.03 -3.41
C TYR A 36 -9.69 6.35 -4.73
N GLU A 37 -8.73 6.15 -5.63
CA GLU A 37 -8.95 5.49 -6.92
C GLU A 37 -7.99 4.33 -7.12
N ILE A 38 -8.50 3.13 -7.42
CA ILE A 38 -7.66 1.97 -7.73
C ILE A 38 -7.27 2.01 -9.21
N GLU A 39 -5.97 2.01 -9.48
CA GLU A 39 -5.42 1.86 -10.82
C GLU A 39 -4.76 0.50 -11.01
N THR A 40 -5.39 -0.31 -11.85
CA THR A 40 -4.76 -1.52 -12.38
C THR A 40 -3.91 -1.16 -13.58
N ILE A 41 -2.58 -1.33 -13.48
CA ILE A 41 -1.69 -1.10 -14.63
C ILE A 41 -1.99 -2.18 -15.69
N LYS A 42 -2.57 -1.74 -16.82
CA LYS A 42 -2.81 -2.61 -17.98
C LYS A 42 -1.48 -3.16 -18.49
N GLY A 43 -1.29 -4.48 -18.37
CA GLY A 43 -0.06 -5.16 -18.82
C GLY A 43 0.62 -5.98 -17.71
N MET A 44 0.30 -5.76 -16.44
CA MET A 44 0.83 -6.59 -15.35
C MET A 44 0.19 -7.98 -15.23
N LYS A 45 -0.66 -8.39 -16.17
CA LYS A 45 -1.16 -9.77 -16.28
C LYS A 45 -0.06 -10.82 -16.47
N ASN A 46 1.16 -10.42 -16.86
CA ASN A 46 2.32 -11.33 -16.98
C ASN A 46 3.37 -11.14 -15.87
N ILE A 47 3.15 -10.16 -15.00
CA ILE A 47 3.99 -9.77 -13.85
C ILE A 47 3.34 -10.37 -12.59
N PHE A 48 2.88 -11.62 -12.70
CA PHE A 48 2.64 -12.46 -11.53
C PHE A 48 4.00 -12.84 -10.93
N PHE A 49 4.71 -11.84 -10.39
CA PHE A 49 5.97 -11.99 -9.68
C PHE A 49 5.72 -12.65 -8.33
N GLY A 50 5.51 -13.96 -8.33
CA GLY A 50 5.59 -14.74 -7.10
C GLY A 50 4.46 -14.55 -6.08
N GLY A 51 3.31 -13.96 -6.44
CA GLY A 51 2.07 -14.06 -5.66
C GLY A 51 1.41 -12.75 -5.20
N GLU A 52 2.04 -11.58 -5.40
CA GLU A 52 1.46 -10.29 -5.01
C GLU A 52 1.05 -9.50 -6.25
N GLY A 53 -0.26 -9.32 -6.45
CA GLY A 53 -0.76 -8.41 -7.48
C GLY A 53 -0.46 -6.97 -7.07
N MET A 54 0.37 -6.27 -7.84
CA MET A 54 0.60 -4.83 -7.65
C MET A 54 -0.67 -4.06 -8.04
N PHE A 55 -1.45 -3.63 -7.06
CA PHE A 55 -2.54 -2.67 -7.27
C PHE A 55 -2.07 -1.32 -6.78
N LEU A 56 -2.00 -0.34 -7.69
CA LEU A 56 -1.72 1.03 -7.29
C LEU A 56 -3.03 1.73 -6.94
N VAL A 57 -2.92 2.65 -5.99
CA VAL A 57 -4.00 3.53 -5.56
C VAL A 57 -3.53 4.96 -5.79
N LYS A 58 -4.41 5.80 -6.35
CA LYS A 58 -4.28 7.25 -6.30
C LYS A 58 -5.01 7.77 -5.08
N LEU A 59 -4.28 8.43 -4.19
CA LEU A 59 -4.84 9.28 -3.15
C LEU A 59 -4.75 10.72 -3.63
N ILE A 60 -5.89 11.40 -3.75
CA ILE A 60 -5.96 12.76 -4.32
C ILE A 60 -6.50 13.72 -3.27
N GLY A 61 -5.70 14.71 -2.90
CA GLY A 61 -6.04 15.67 -1.86
C GLY A 61 -7.16 16.65 -2.24
N PRO A 62 -7.62 17.47 -1.28
CA PRO A 62 -6.89 17.81 -0.06
C PRO A 62 -7.13 16.85 1.11
N GLY A 63 -6.15 16.74 1.99
CA GLY A 63 -6.30 16.08 3.30
C GLY A 63 -5.09 15.25 3.70
N LYS A 64 -5.09 14.80 4.95
CA LYS A 64 -4.06 13.94 5.52
C LYS A 64 -4.24 12.49 5.08
N VAL A 65 -3.13 11.86 4.72
CA VAL A 65 -3.03 10.42 4.46
C VAL A 65 -1.95 9.81 5.37
N MET A 66 -2.21 8.61 5.86
CA MET A 66 -1.32 7.83 6.71
C MET A 66 -1.04 6.49 6.04
N LEU A 67 0.24 6.20 5.84
CA LEU A 67 0.71 4.96 5.22
C LEU A 67 1.46 4.11 6.24
N GLN A 68 1.29 2.78 6.17
CA GLN A 68 2.09 1.83 6.93
C GLN A 68 3.34 1.42 6.14
N SER A 69 4.47 1.31 6.82
CA SER A 69 5.77 1.11 6.18
C SER A 69 6.06 -0.33 5.74
N MET A 70 5.44 -1.32 6.40
CA MET A 70 5.84 -2.72 6.23
C MET A 70 4.65 -3.67 6.26
N PRO A 71 3.71 -3.58 5.29
CA PRO A 71 2.56 -4.49 5.23
C PRO A 71 2.99 -5.95 5.37
N ILE A 72 2.24 -6.73 6.16
CA ILE A 72 2.60 -8.12 6.47
C ILE A 72 2.78 -9.00 5.23
N SER A 73 2.02 -8.74 4.15
CA SER A 73 2.18 -9.42 2.86
C SER A 73 3.60 -9.22 2.32
N ASN A 74 4.03 -7.96 2.24
CA ASN A 74 5.33 -7.57 1.71
C ASN A 74 6.46 -8.10 2.58
N LEU A 75 6.28 -8.09 3.90
CA LEU A 75 7.23 -8.70 4.83
C LEU A 75 7.34 -10.21 4.58
N ALA A 76 6.20 -10.92 4.53
CA ALA A 76 6.14 -12.35 4.27
C ALA A 76 6.83 -12.70 2.95
N ALA A 77 6.48 -12.02 1.86
CA ALA A 77 7.06 -12.24 0.54
C ALA A 77 8.60 -12.08 0.54
N LYS A 78 9.12 -11.12 1.32
CA LYS A 78 10.57 -10.88 1.45
C LYS A 78 11.28 -11.92 2.32
N ILE A 79 10.63 -12.48 3.34
CA ILE A 79 11.25 -13.45 4.25
C ILE A 79 11.07 -14.90 3.81
N VAL A 80 10.01 -15.22 3.05
CA VAL A 80 9.69 -16.59 2.59
C VAL A 80 10.89 -17.33 2.00
N PRO A 81 11.74 -16.73 1.14
CA PRO A 81 12.92 -17.42 0.60
C PRO A 81 13.95 -17.86 1.66
N PHE A 82 13.92 -17.26 2.84
CA PHE A 82 14.81 -17.55 3.97
C PHE A 82 14.15 -18.42 5.04
N VAL A 83 12.84 -18.66 4.95
CA VAL A 83 12.13 -19.55 5.87
C VAL A 83 12.44 -20.99 5.46
N PRO A 84 12.99 -21.83 6.36
CA PRO A 84 13.26 -23.23 6.05
C PRO A 84 11.96 -23.95 5.65
N SER A 85 11.85 -24.36 4.41
CA SER A 85 10.87 -25.39 4.03
C SER A 85 11.38 -26.71 4.61
N LYS A 86 10.52 -27.41 5.38
CA LYS A 86 10.85 -28.72 5.96
C LYS A 86 11.64 -29.60 4.97
N GLY A 87 12.73 -30.19 5.46
CA GLY A 87 13.35 -31.35 4.83
C GLY A 87 12.42 -32.57 4.84
#